data_AF-A0A1S9B1B1-F1
#
_entry.id   AF-A0A1S9B1B1-F1
#
_cell.length_a   1.000
_cell.length_b   1.000
_cell.length_c   1.000
_cell.angle_alpha   90.00
_cell.angle_beta   90.00
_cell.angle_gamma   90.00
#
_symmetry.space_group_name_H-M   'P 1'
#
loop_
_entity.id
_entity.type
_entity.pdbx_description
1 polymer ?
#
loop_
_entity_poly.entity_id
_entity_poly.type
_entity_poly.pdbx_seq_one_letter_code
_entity_poly.pdbx_strand_id
1 'polypeptide(L)'
;MGGLSAGPLLAQQPPNLPVVAILDELQAKPAALRYYDQWWAPLPSAQGAACYDVIQRKDSADVSWHVRRYDLSTGRPLLDLGFSGALPWGQPEGPSRQWYPSGQLRETITFRKGAAEGRQLTFYPDGKPRRTVDYARQKAVRGECFDAAGLPIDCPPYHTFAQLRRPNDRSSADVLAQLTHDYPQYLPAGYNRAERAVVYFAFYVDTLGRATAPRILRGDDPALNAAVLEAIRHLPAFEPARQEGQLTHDPIEGFVLYTSAVARRRKP
;
A
#
# COMPACT_ATOMS: atom_id res chain seq x y z
N MET A 1 7.97 18.42 -43.83
CA MET A 1 6.68 17.75 -43.54
C MET A 1 6.92 16.26 -43.52
N GLY A 2 6.81 15.65 -42.34
CA GLY A 2 7.08 14.23 -42.12
C GLY A 2 6.72 13.92 -40.67
N GLY A 3 5.43 13.94 -40.38
CA GLY A 3 4.92 13.67 -39.05
C GLY A 3 5.23 12.24 -38.65
N LEU A 4 6.00 12.08 -37.58
CA LEU A 4 6.07 10.83 -36.84
C LEU A 4 4.72 10.64 -36.16
N SER A 5 3.83 9.91 -36.83
CA SER A 5 2.63 9.35 -36.21
C SER A 5 3.09 8.32 -35.18
N ALA A 6 3.20 8.73 -33.92
CA ALA A 6 3.23 7.79 -32.81
C ALA A 6 1.87 7.07 -32.81
N GLY A 7 1.85 5.83 -33.31
CA GLY A 7 0.70 4.96 -33.17
C GLY A 7 0.31 4.85 -31.69
N PRO A 8 -0.97 4.60 -31.37
CA PRO A 8 -1.39 4.43 -29.98
C PRO A 8 -0.52 3.35 -29.36
N LEU A 9 0.17 3.69 -28.26
CA LEU A 9 0.85 2.70 -27.42
C LEU A 9 -0.22 1.67 -27.03
N LEU A 10 -0.17 0.50 -27.67
CA LEU A 10 -1.02 -0.63 -27.29
C LEU A 10 -0.82 -0.83 -25.80
N ALA A 11 -1.91 -0.83 -25.03
CA ALA A 11 -1.88 -1.10 -23.61
C ALA A 11 -1.07 -2.39 -23.40
N GLN A 12 0.07 -2.30 -22.70
CA GLN A 12 0.86 -3.48 -22.41
C GLN A 12 0.01 -4.40 -21.54
N GLN A 13 -0.39 -5.55 -22.10
CA GLN A 13 -1.07 -6.57 -21.31
C GLN A 13 -0.14 -7.01 -20.18
N PRO A 14 -0.69 -7.29 -18.98
CA PRO A 14 0.12 -7.82 -17.89
C PRO A 14 0.90 -9.06 -18.36
N PRO A 15 2.20 -9.17 -18.02
CA PRO A 15 3.01 -10.32 -18.43
C PRO A 15 2.43 -11.60 -17.83
N ASN A 16 2.62 -12.73 -18.53
CA ASN A 16 2.21 -14.03 -18.02
C ASN A 16 3.13 -14.48 -16.87
N LEU A 17 2.75 -14.13 -15.64
CA LEU A 17 3.46 -14.41 -14.40
C LEU A 17 2.46 -14.90 -13.34
N PRO A 18 2.91 -15.69 -12.35
CA PRO A 18 2.03 -16.14 -11.27
C PRO A 18 1.48 -14.93 -10.50
N VAL A 19 0.20 -14.98 -10.17
CA VAL A 19 -0.46 -13.96 -9.34
C VAL A 19 -0.29 -14.32 -7.88
N VAL A 20 0.06 -13.33 -7.05
CA VAL A 20 0.10 -13.45 -5.59
C VAL A 20 -0.91 -12.49 -4.96
N ALA A 21 -1.69 -12.99 -4.01
CA ALA A 21 -2.62 -12.17 -3.24
C ALA A 21 -1.91 -11.49 -2.06
N ILE A 22 -0.96 -12.21 -1.45
CA ILE A 22 -0.16 -11.78 -0.30
C ILE A 22 1.33 -11.93 -0.61
N LEU A 23 2.17 -11.08 -0.01
CA LEU A 23 3.62 -11.11 -0.29
C LEU A 23 4.29 -12.41 0.17
N ASP A 24 3.75 -13.11 1.16
CA ASP A 24 4.29 -14.38 1.65
C ASP A 24 4.33 -15.47 0.56
N GLU A 25 3.47 -15.38 -0.46
CA GLU A 25 3.44 -16.30 -1.60
C GLU A 25 4.64 -16.14 -2.55
N LEU A 26 5.49 -15.11 -2.34
CA LEU A 26 6.71 -14.85 -3.11
C LEU A 26 7.90 -15.76 -2.73
N GLN A 27 7.86 -16.47 -1.59
CA GLN A 27 9.04 -17.16 -1.03
C GLN A 27 9.72 -18.12 -2.04
N ALA A 28 8.95 -18.79 -2.90
CA ALA A 28 9.46 -19.73 -3.91
C ALA A 28 9.38 -19.21 -5.35
N LYS A 29 9.16 -17.90 -5.56
CA LYS A 29 8.93 -17.32 -6.88
C LYS A 29 10.03 -16.33 -7.26
N PRO A 30 10.60 -16.42 -8.48
CA PRO A 30 11.54 -15.42 -8.98
C PRO A 30 10.83 -14.13 -9.43
N ALA A 31 9.56 -14.22 -9.81
CA ALA A 31 8.72 -13.08 -10.14
C ALA A 31 7.24 -13.40 -9.95
N ALA A 32 6.41 -12.37 -9.75
CA ALA A 32 4.97 -12.49 -9.65
C ALA A 32 4.26 -11.18 -10.04
N LEU A 33 2.94 -11.27 -10.25
CA LEU A 33 2.04 -10.13 -10.31
C LEU A 33 1.29 -9.96 -8.99
N ARG A 34 1.06 -8.70 -8.61
CA ARG A 34 0.13 -8.34 -7.55
C ARG A 34 -0.81 -7.25 -8.04
N TYR A 35 -2.11 -7.44 -7.88
CA TYR A 35 -3.13 -6.51 -8.37
C TYR A 35 -3.63 -5.59 -7.26
N TYR A 36 -4.04 -4.38 -7.64
CA TYR A 36 -4.57 -3.38 -6.73
C TYR A 36 -5.75 -2.65 -7.36
N ASP A 37 -6.67 -2.17 -6.52
CA ASP A 37 -7.75 -1.29 -6.96
C ASP A 37 -7.25 0.15 -7.21
N GLN A 38 -8.18 1.04 -7.58
CA GLN A 38 -7.90 2.46 -7.86
C GLN A 38 -7.35 3.24 -6.66
N TRP A 39 -7.48 2.73 -5.43
CA TRP A 39 -6.97 3.31 -4.19
C TRP A 39 -5.75 2.57 -3.66
N TRP A 40 -5.14 1.73 -4.50
CA TRP A 40 -3.93 0.97 -4.21
C TRP A 40 -4.09 -0.07 -3.09
N ALA A 41 -5.33 -0.44 -2.75
CA ALA A 41 -5.56 -1.58 -1.86
C ALA A 41 -5.38 -2.88 -2.65
N PRO A 42 -4.63 -3.86 -2.12
CA PRO A 42 -4.36 -5.11 -2.83
C PRO A 42 -5.65 -5.90 -3.10
N LEU A 43 -5.63 -6.69 -4.16
CA LEU A 43 -6.73 -7.55 -4.59
C LEU A 43 -6.27 -9.02 -4.62
N PRO A 44 -7.16 -9.99 -4.36
CA PRO A 44 -6.83 -11.41 -4.45
C PRO A 44 -6.65 -11.90 -5.88
N SER A 45 -7.12 -11.14 -6.88
CA SER A 45 -7.03 -11.47 -8.30
C SER A 45 -7.08 -10.19 -9.15
N ALA A 46 -7.02 -10.33 -10.48
CA ALA A 46 -7.13 -9.22 -11.42
C ALA A 46 -8.53 -8.55 -11.45
N GLN A 47 -9.56 -9.19 -10.86
CA GLN A 47 -10.92 -8.68 -10.91
C GLN A 47 -11.04 -7.36 -10.14
N GLY A 48 -11.48 -6.30 -10.83
CA GLY A 48 -11.63 -4.96 -10.25
C GLY A 48 -10.31 -4.18 -10.12
N ALA A 49 -9.21 -4.68 -10.69
CA ALA A 49 -7.92 -4.02 -10.62
C ALA A 49 -7.88 -2.75 -11.49
N ALA A 50 -7.25 -1.70 -10.94
CA ALA A 50 -6.90 -0.49 -11.68
C ALA A 50 -5.41 -0.47 -12.03
N CYS A 51 -4.58 -1.15 -11.25
CA CYS A 51 -3.14 -1.27 -11.49
C CYS A 51 -2.59 -2.61 -11.00
N TYR A 52 -1.37 -2.91 -11.41
CA TYR A 52 -0.65 -4.12 -10.99
C TYR A 52 0.83 -3.84 -10.79
N ASP A 53 1.42 -4.55 -9.85
CA ASP A 53 2.86 -4.62 -9.66
C ASP A 53 3.43 -5.83 -10.38
N VAL A 54 4.50 -5.63 -11.12
CA VAL A 54 5.45 -6.69 -11.49
C VAL A 54 6.53 -6.71 -10.41
N ILE A 55 6.57 -7.82 -9.66
CA ILE A 55 7.52 -8.03 -8.57
C ILE A 55 8.57 -9.01 -9.08
N GLN A 56 9.84 -8.63 -9.04
CA GLN A 56 10.95 -9.44 -9.52
C GLN A 56 12.02 -9.57 -8.45
N ARG A 57 12.46 -10.80 -8.17
CA ARG A 57 13.63 -11.06 -7.35
C ARG A 57 14.88 -10.60 -8.10
N LYS A 58 15.85 -10.06 -7.37
CA LYS A 58 17.14 -9.63 -7.91
C LYS A 58 18.25 -10.39 -7.21
N ASP A 59 19.20 -10.88 -8.00
CA ASP A 59 20.45 -11.46 -7.51
C ASP A 59 21.48 -10.32 -7.38
N SER A 60 21.17 -9.34 -6.54
CA SER A 60 22.05 -8.21 -6.22
C SER A 60 22.39 -8.25 -4.73
N ALA A 61 23.63 -7.85 -4.39
CA ALA A 61 24.07 -7.77 -3.00
C ALA A 61 23.26 -6.75 -2.18
N ASP A 62 22.74 -5.70 -2.83
CA ASP A 62 22.06 -4.59 -2.15
C ASP A 62 20.54 -4.64 -2.34
N VAL A 63 20.03 -5.19 -3.45
CA VAL A 63 18.61 -5.21 -3.80
C VAL A 63 18.11 -6.65 -3.93
N SER A 64 17.16 -7.04 -3.08
CA SER A 64 16.52 -8.36 -3.08
C SER A 64 15.33 -8.42 -4.04
N TRP A 65 14.60 -7.31 -4.17
CA TRP A 65 13.38 -7.22 -4.99
C TRP A 65 13.31 -5.91 -5.76
N HIS A 66 12.79 -5.98 -6.98
CA HIS A 66 12.44 -4.82 -7.79
C HIS A 66 10.96 -4.85 -8.11
N VAL A 67 10.27 -3.75 -7.84
CA VAL A 67 8.83 -3.60 -8.02
C VAL A 67 8.58 -2.49 -9.02
N ARG A 68 7.83 -2.83 -10.08
CA ARG A 68 7.31 -1.85 -11.03
C ARG A 68 5.78 -1.90 -11.04
N ARG A 69 5.15 -0.77 -10.76
CA ARG A 69 3.69 -0.63 -10.86
C ARG A 69 3.31 -0.08 -12.22
N TYR A 70 2.25 -0.64 -12.79
CA TYR A 70 1.68 -0.18 -14.04
C TYR A 70 0.18 0.07 -13.89
N ASP A 71 -0.30 1.13 -14.52
CA ASP A 71 -1.72 1.35 -14.74
C ASP A 71 -2.26 0.24 -15.67
N LEU A 72 -3.33 -0.43 -15.25
CA LEU A 72 -3.84 -1.61 -15.98
C LEU A 72 -4.44 -1.22 -17.34
N SER A 73 -5.02 -0.02 -17.44
CA SER A 73 -5.72 0.43 -18.64
C SER A 73 -4.79 0.97 -19.72
N THR A 74 -3.73 1.66 -19.31
CA THR A 74 -2.80 2.34 -20.21
C THR A 74 -1.45 1.65 -20.35
N GLY A 75 -1.10 0.74 -19.44
CA GLY A 75 0.23 0.13 -19.35
C GLY A 75 1.34 1.12 -18.95
N ARG A 76 0.99 2.33 -18.51
CA ARG A 76 1.98 3.35 -18.11
C ARG A 76 2.56 3.04 -16.73
N PRO A 77 3.85 3.32 -16.50
CA PRO A 77 4.45 3.12 -15.19
C PRO A 77 3.85 4.12 -14.18
N LEU A 78 3.63 3.65 -12.96
CA LEU A 78 3.20 4.44 -11.80
C LEU A 78 4.25 4.46 -10.69
N LEU A 79 5.07 3.41 -10.59
CA LEU A 79 6.14 3.25 -9.60
C LEU A 79 7.27 2.38 -10.17
N ASP A 80 8.51 2.72 -9.83
CA ASP A 80 9.69 1.87 -9.97
C ASP A 80 10.52 2.02 -8.69
N LEU A 81 10.73 0.92 -7.96
CA LEU A 81 11.40 0.92 -6.65
C LEU A 81 12.05 -0.44 -6.34
N GLY A 82 13.24 -0.39 -5.74
CA GLY A 82 13.92 -1.56 -5.17
C GLY A 82 13.66 -1.75 -3.68
N PHE A 83 13.81 -2.98 -3.20
CA PHE A 83 13.75 -3.35 -1.78
C PHE A 83 14.88 -4.31 -1.43
N SER A 84 15.48 -4.14 -0.26
CA SER A 84 16.56 -5.00 0.25
C SER A 84 16.06 -6.09 1.22
N GLY A 85 14.83 -5.97 1.73
CA GLY A 85 14.23 -6.93 2.66
C GLY A 85 13.90 -8.30 2.05
N ALA A 86 13.58 -9.28 2.92
CA ALA A 86 13.20 -10.64 2.51
C ALA A 86 11.95 -10.67 1.62
N LEU A 87 11.07 -9.70 1.80
CA LEU A 87 9.89 -9.43 0.98
C LEU A 87 9.92 -7.96 0.55
N PRO A 88 9.23 -7.57 -0.53
CA PRO A 88 9.23 -6.20 -1.05
C PRO A 88 8.35 -5.24 -0.23
N TRP A 89 8.58 -5.18 1.08
CA TRP A 89 7.97 -4.23 2.01
C TRP A 89 8.98 -3.73 3.04
N GLY A 90 8.78 -2.51 3.55
CA GLY A 90 9.49 -1.95 4.71
C GLY A 90 10.93 -1.45 4.50
N GLN A 91 11.72 -2.03 3.59
CA GLN A 91 13.12 -1.62 3.35
C GLN A 91 13.37 -1.24 1.89
N PRO A 92 12.93 -0.04 1.45
CA PRO A 92 13.26 0.47 0.12
C PRO A 92 14.76 0.71 -0.03
N GLU A 93 15.27 0.43 -1.23
CA GLU A 93 16.70 0.52 -1.56
C GLU A 93 16.89 0.96 -3.02
N GLY A 94 17.86 1.85 -3.24
CA GLY A 94 18.21 2.35 -4.56
C GLY A 94 17.30 3.49 -5.05
N PRO A 95 17.41 3.85 -6.35
CA PRO A 95 16.60 4.91 -6.94
C PRO A 95 15.13 4.51 -6.97
N SER A 96 14.27 5.50 -6.73
CA SER A 96 12.82 5.39 -6.78
C SER A 96 12.25 6.48 -7.67
N ARG A 97 11.27 6.11 -8.49
CA ARG A 97 10.50 7.03 -9.32
C ARG A 97 9.03 6.73 -9.24
N GLN A 98 8.22 7.78 -9.17
CA GLN A 98 6.77 7.68 -9.26
C GLN A 98 6.25 8.61 -10.34
N TRP A 99 5.13 8.21 -10.96
CA TRP A 99 4.49 8.96 -12.02
C TRP A 99 3.00 9.13 -11.74
N TYR A 100 2.45 10.23 -12.22
CA TYR A 100 1.00 10.39 -12.32
C TYR A 100 0.44 9.48 -13.42
N PRO A 101 -0.87 9.14 -13.40
CA PRO A 101 -1.52 8.42 -14.50
C PRO A 101 -1.36 9.09 -15.88
N SER A 102 -1.17 10.42 -15.88
CA SER A 102 -0.84 11.19 -17.09
C SER A 102 0.51 10.82 -17.72
N GLY A 103 1.37 10.08 -17.01
CA GLY A 103 2.74 9.74 -17.39
C GLY A 103 3.76 10.80 -16.96
N GLN A 104 3.33 11.92 -16.38
CA GLN A 104 4.24 12.94 -15.87
C GLN A 104 4.93 12.47 -14.59
N LEU A 105 6.19 12.86 -14.41
CA LEU A 105 6.96 12.54 -13.21
C LEU A 105 6.30 13.18 -11.98
N ARG A 106 6.06 12.37 -10.96
CA ARG A 106 5.51 12.80 -9.67
C ARG A 106 6.59 12.95 -8.61
N GLU A 107 7.50 11.99 -8.54
CA GLU A 107 8.57 11.97 -7.53
C GLU A 107 9.82 11.28 -8.07
N THR A 108 10.98 11.76 -7.62
CA THR A 108 12.24 11.03 -7.68
C THR A 108 12.98 11.17 -6.34
N ILE A 109 13.52 10.06 -5.86
CA ILE A 109 14.29 9.99 -4.61
C ILE A 109 15.19 8.75 -4.64
N THR A 110 16.27 8.74 -3.86
CA THR A 110 17.11 7.55 -3.66
C THR A 110 16.95 7.09 -2.21
N PHE A 111 16.85 5.78 -1.99
CA PHE A 111 16.83 5.18 -0.67
C PHE A 111 18.12 4.41 -0.41
N ARG A 112 18.59 4.47 0.83
CA ARG A 112 19.68 3.63 1.35
C ARG A 112 19.31 3.11 2.73
N LYS A 113 19.28 1.78 2.90
CA LYS A 113 18.88 1.11 4.15
C LYS A 113 17.52 1.57 4.65
N GLY A 114 16.56 1.69 3.73
CA GLY A 114 15.19 2.13 4.03
C GLY A 114 14.99 3.63 4.27
N ALA A 115 16.05 4.45 4.25
CA ALA A 115 15.96 5.89 4.48
C ALA A 115 16.29 6.70 3.21
N ALA A 116 15.69 7.88 3.08
CA ALA A 116 15.98 8.81 1.99
C ALA A 116 17.45 9.27 2.02
N GLU A 117 18.09 9.30 0.85
CA GLU A 117 19.46 9.75 0.63
C GLU A 117 19.53 10.68 -0.59
N GLY A 118 20.30 11.76 -0.46
CA GLY A 118 20.48 12.73 -1.53
C GLY A 118 19.26 13.61 -1.70
N ARG A 119 18.89 13.91 -2.95
CA ARG A 119 17.84 14.89 -3.25
C ARG A 119 16.52 14.21 -3.60
N GLN A 120 15.46 14.57 -2.88
CA GLN A 120 14.07 14.29 -3.23
C GLN A 120 13.50 15.45 -4.03
N LEU A 121 12.82 15.14 -5.12
CA LEU A 121 12.04 16.09 -5.90
C LEU A 121 10.61 15.57 -6.05
N THR A 122 9.62 16.41 -5.80
CA THR A 122 8.21 16.14 -6.14
C THR A 122 7.67 17.24 -7.03
N PHE A 123 6.71 16.87 -7.88
CA PHE A 123 6.12 17.74 -8.89
C PHE A 123 4.59 17.67 -8.83
N TYR A 124 3.94 18.76 -9.21
CA TYR A 124 2.51 18.79 -9.48
C TYR A 124 2.15 18.04 -10.78
N PRO A 125 0.87 17.67 -11.00
CA PRO A 125 0.44 17.01 -12.23
C PRO A 125 0.64 17.81 -13.52
N ASP A 126 0.95 19.11 -13.43
CA ASP A 126 1.32 20.00 -14.54
C ASP A 126 2.85 20.10 -14.73
N GLY A 127 3.62 19.38 -13.93
CA GLY A 127 5.09 19.33 -13.98
C GLY A 127 5.79 20.43 -13.19
N LYS A 128 5.06 21.34 -12.53
CA LYS A 128 5.69 22.37 -11.70
C LYS A 128 6.34 21.76 -10.45
N PRO A 129 7.49 22.29 -10.00
CA PRO A 129 8.10 21.86 -8.73
C PRO A 129 7.13 22.05 -7.57
N ARG A 130 7.02 21.03 -6.72
CA ARG A 130 6.22 21.06 -5.50
C ARG A 130 7.07 20.99 -4.24
N ARG A 131 8.09 20.13 -4.24
CA ARG A 131 8.99 19.91 -3.10
C ARG A 131 10.39 19.59 -3.59
N THR A 132 11.38 20.20 -2.97
CA THR A 132 12.80 19.81 -3.05
C THR A 132 13.31 19.62 -1.64
N VAL A 133 13.80 18.42 -1.30
CA VAL A 133 14.41 18.17 0.02
C VAL A 133 15.75 17.47 -0.16
N ASP A 134 16.78 18.03 0.46
CA ASP A 134 18.12 17.45 0.53
C ASP A 134 18.27 16.65 1.82
N TYR A 135 18.66 15.39 1.68
CA TYR A 135 18.92 14.45 2.78
C TYR A 135 20.41 14.12 2.89
N ALA A 136 20.95 14.26 4.08
CA ALA A 136 22.30 13.82 4.42
C ALA A 136 22.27 13.07 5.76
N ARG A 137 23.01 11.96 5.85
CA ARG A 137 23.02 11.08 7.04
C ARG A 137 21.60 10.72 7.49
N GLN A 138 20.74 10.40 6.52
CA GLN A 138 19.34 10.00 6.70
C GLN A 138 18.44 11.06 7.37
N LYS A 139 18.83 12.33 7.35
CA LYS A 139 18.03 13.45 7.88
C LYS A 139 17.85 14.51 6.81
N ALA A 140 16.68 15.15 6.79
CA ALA A 140 16.45 16.34 5.97
C ALA A 140 17.36 17.47 6.47
N VAL A 141 18.08 18.11 5.54
CA VAL A 141 19.01 19.20 5.80
C VAL A 141 18.46 20.52 5.29
N ARG A 142 17.80 20.50 4.12
CA ARG A 142 17.17 21.67 3.50
C ARG A 142 15.91 21.22 2.77
N GLY A 143 14.84 22.00 2.88
CA GLY A 143 13.58 21.76 2.19
C GLY A 143 13.02 23.05 1.62
N GLU A 144 12.54 23.00 0.39
CA GLU A 144 11.81 24.07 -0.28
C GLU A 144 10.51 23.47 -0.82
N CYS A 145 9.39 24.09 -0.49
CA CYS A 145 8.08 23.64 -0.94
C CYS A 145 7.30 24.81 -1.52
N PHE A 146 6.50 24.50 -2.54
CA PHE A 146 5.69 25.46 -3.26
C PHE A 146 4.25 24.97 -3.31
N ASP A 147 3.29 25.89 -3.26
CA ASP A 147 1.90 25.59 -3.58
C ASP A 147 1.68 25.45 -5.11
N ALA A 148 0.44 25.19 -5.52
CA ALA A 148 0.10 25.01 -6.94
C ALA A 148 0.26 26.30 -7.78
N ALA A 149 0.28 27.48 -7.14
CA ALA A 149 0.56 28.75 -7.78
C ALA A 149 2.07 29.04 -7.90
N GLY A 150 2.92 28.22 -7.26
CA GLY A 150 4.38 28.40 -7.23
C GLY A 150 4.84 29.31 -6.10
N LEU A 151 3.98 29.63 -5.12
CA LEU A 151 4.36 30.44 -3.97
C LEU A 151 5.03 29.56 -2.91
N PRO A 152 6.11 30.02 -2.26
CA PRO A 152 6.76 29.28 -1.18
C PRO A 152 5.80 29.03 0.00
N ILE A 153 5.82 27.80 0.51
CA ILE A 153 5.06 27.38 1.70
C ILE A 153 5.95 26.56 2.64
N ASP A 154 5.55 26.47 3.90
CA ASP A 154 6.14 25.49 4.82
C ASP A 154 5.94 24.08 4.28
N CYS A 155 7.00 23.28 4.28
CA CYS A 155 6.93 21.93 3.76
C CYS A 155 6.02 21.05 4.62
N PRO A 156 4.84 20.64 4.12
CA PRO A 156 4.01 19.71 4.88
C PRO A 156 4.73 18.35 4.98
N PRO A 157 4.34 17.51 5.97
CA PRO A 157 4.75 16.11 5.98
C PRO A 157 4.46 15.47 4.62
N TYR A 158 5.42 14.69 4.11
CA TYR A 158 5.26 14.04 2.81
C TYR A 158 4.07 13.07 2.83
N HIS A 159 3.98 12.26 3.89
CA HIS A 159 2.85 11.39 4.14
C HIS A 159 2.49 11.38 5.63
N THR A 160 1.20 11.46 5.94
CA THR A 160 0.63 11.08 7.23
C THR A 160 -0.36 9.96 6.99
N PHE A 161 -0.12 8.79 7.56
CA PHE A 161 -1.02 7.63 7.45
C PHE A 161 -2.30 7.86 8.24
N ALA A 162 -3.36 7.15 7.87
CA ALA A 162 -4.61 7.15 8.59
C ALA A 162 -4.40 6.57 9.99
N GLN A 163 -5.00 7.22 10.99
CA GLN A 163 -4.83 6.82 12.39
C GLN A 163 -6.16 6.42 12.98
N LEU A 164 -6.27 5.17 13.45
CA LEU A 164 -7.48 4.70 14.10
C LEU A 164 -7.71 5.49 15.38
N ARG A 165 -8.87 6.15 15.50
CA ARG A 165 -9.20 6.93 16.69
C ARG A 165 -9.55 6.01 17.84
N ARG A 166 -8.95 6.27 19.01
CA ARG A 166 -9.41 5.68 20.26
C ARG A 166 -10.54 6.53 20.83
N PRO A 167 -11.61 5.92 21.37
CA PRO A 167 -12.56 6.65 22.20
C PRO A 167 -11.80 7.29 23.37
N ASN A 168 -11.91 8.62 23.51
CA ASN A 168 -11.35 9.41 24.61
C ASN A 168 -9.82 9.44 24.75
N ASP A 169 -9.05 9.07 23.72
CA ASP A 169 -7.59 9.15 23.74
C ASP A 169 -7.08 9.71 22.39
N ARG A 170 -6.08 10.59 22.45
CA ARG A 170 -5.45 11.20 21.26
C ARG A 170 -4.40 10.27 20.62
N SER A 171 -4.09 9.14 21.25
CA SER A 171 -3.19 8.12 20.68
C SER A 171 -3.91 7.24 19.66
N SER A 172 -3.21 6.89 18.57
CA SER A 172 -3.75 5.98 17.56
C SER A 172 -3.84 4.54 18.11
N ALA A 173 -4.94 3.84 17.85
CA ALA A 173 -5.02 2.41 18.10
C ALA A 173 -4.28 1.62 17.00
N ASP A 174 -3.67 0.50 17.39
CA ASP A 174 -3.15 -0.47 16.43
C ASP A 174 -4.33 -1.21 15.81
N VAL A 175 -4.51 -1.05 14.50
CA VAL A 175 -5.61 -1.66 13.74
C VAL A 175 -5.60 -3.17 13.86
N LEU A 176 -4.42 -3.79 13.80
CA LEU A 176 -4.28 -5.24 13.91
C LEU A 176 -4.65 -5.71 15.32
N ALA A 177 -4.22 -5.00 16.35
CA ALA A 177 -4.59 -5.31 17.73
C ALA A 177 -6.11 -5.20 17.95
N GLN A 178 -6.72 -4.12 17.43
CA GLN A 178 -8.17 -3.92 17.50
C GLN A 178 -8.92 -5.04 16.79
N LEU A 179 -8.55 -5.35 15.54
CA LEU A 179 -9.19 -6.42 14.78
C LEU A 179 -9.00 -7.79 15.44
N THR A 180 -7.82 -8.08 16.00
CA THR A 180 -7.55 -9.32 16.73
C THR A 180 -8.44 -9.45 17.97
N HIS A 181 -8.76 -8.34 18.61
CA HIS A 181 -9.71 -8.30 19.73
C HIS A 181 -11.17 -8.47 19.27
N ASP A 182 -11.54 -7.82 18.17
CA ASP A 182 -12.92 -7.65 17.73
C ASP A 182 -13.44 -8.75 16.80
N TYR A 183 -12.63 -9.40 15.96
CA TYR A 183 -13.17 -10.41 15.05
C TYR A 183 -13.87 -11.60 15.75
N PRO A 184 -13.45 -12.08 16.95
CA PRO A 184 -14.06 -13.25 17.58
C PRO A 184 -15.54 -13.08 17.96
N GLN A 185 -16.01 -11.87 18.26
CA GLN A 185 -17.43 -11.62 18.60
C GLN A 185 -18.35 -11.89 17.40
N TYR A 186 -17.86 -11.72 16.17
CA TYR A 186 -18.62 -11.91 14.94
C TYR A 186 -18.64 -13.36 14.43
N LEU A 187 -18.01 -14.31 15.13
CA LEU A 187 -18.06 -15.71 14.75
C LEU A 187 -19.46 -16.30 14.95
N PRO A 188 -19.89 -17.29 14.17
CA PRO A 188 -21.14 -18.01 14.42
C PRO A 188 -21.19 -18.62 15.83
N ALA A 189 -22.37 -18.72 16.43
CA ALA A 189 -22.53 -19.43 17.71
C ALA A 189 -22.10 -20.90 17.56
N GLY A 190 -21.36 -21.42 18.54
CA GLY A 190 -20.82 -22.78 18.49
C GLY A 190 -19.67 -22.99 17.50
N TYR A 191 -19.15 -21.92 16.87
CA TYR A 191 -17.97 -22.02 16.02
C TYR A 191 -16.81 -22.67 16.78
N ASN A 192 -16.31 -23.78 16.25
CA ASN A 192 -15.22 -24.54 16.82
C ASN A 192 -14.30 -25.02 15.70
N ARG A 193 -13.02 -24.73 15.86
CA ARG A 193 -11.96 -25.20 14.98
C ARG A 193 -10.76 -25.59 15.85
N ALA A 194 -10.25 -26.80 15.61
CA ALA A 194 -9.09 -27.34 16.32
C ALA A 194 -7.78 -26.73 15.81
N GLU A 195 -7.67 -26.56 14.49
CA GLU A 195 -6.46 -26.09 13.83
C GLU A 195 -6.31 -24.57 13.87
N ARG A 196 -5.05 -24.12 13.85
CA ARG A 196 -4.74 -22.70 13.68
C ARG A 196 -5.13 -22.26 12.26
N ALA A 197 -5.53 -21.01 12.14
CA ALA A 197 -5.83 -20.39 10.85
C ALA A 197 -5.26 -18.98 10.79
N VAL A 198 -4.99 -18.52 9.57
CA VAL A 198 -4.58 -17.14 9.29
C VAL A 198 -5.54 -16.56 8.26
N VAL A 199 -6.05 -15.37 8.53
CA VAL A 199 -6.91 -14.64 7.60
C VAL A 199 -6.21 -13.34 7.24
N TYR A 200 -5.74 -13.24 6.00
CA TYR A 200 -5.17 -12.04 5.43
C TYR A 200 -6.28 -11.18 4.83
N PHE A 201 -6.29 -9.91 5.19
CA PHE A 201 -7.31 -8.96 4.79
C PHE A 201 -6.68 -7.69 4.22
N ALA A 202 -7.50 -6.95 3.46
CA ALA A 202 -7.20 -5.59 3.09
C ALA A 202 -8.47 -4.73 3.10
N PHE A 203 -8.28 -3.44 3.29
CA PHE A 203 -9.28 -2.40 3.07
C PHE A 203 -8.54 -1.09 2.78
N TYR A 204 -9.26 0.00 2.54
CA TYR A 204 -8.66 1.33 2.59
C TYR A 204 -9.47 2.25 3.47
N VAL A 205 -8.80 3.21 4.09
CA VAL A 205 -9.45 4.34 4.76
C VAL A 205 -9.74 5.40 3.73
N ASP A 206 -11.00 5.83 3.62
CA ASP A 206 -11.38 6.90 2.72
C ASP A 206 -11.03 8.30 3.26
N THR A 207 -11.23 9.34 2.45
CA THR A 207 -10.95 10.73 2.84
C THR A 207 -11.86 11.26 3.95
N LEU A 208 -12.90 10.52 4.33
CA LEU A 208 -13.79 10.79 5.47
C LEU A 208 -13.40 9.99 6.71
N GLY A 209 -12.34 9.18 6.65
CA GLY A 209 -11.84 8.41 7.77
C GLY A 209 -12.60 7.10 7.99
N ARG A 210 -13.23 6.52 6.97
CA ARG A 210 -14.02 5.28 7.10
C ARG A 210 -13.27 4.11 6.47
N ALA A 211 -13.22 2.98 7.18
CA ALA A 211 -12.77 1.71 6.62
C ALA A 211 -13.74 1.26 5.52
N THR A 212 -13.23 1.15 4.29
CA THR A 212 -14.04 0.95 3.08
C THR A 212 -13.53 -0.23 2.26
N ALA A 213 -14.47 -0.91 1.59
CA ALA A 213 -14.22 -2.07 0.71
C ALA A 213 -13.36 -3.18 1.34
N PRO A 214 -13.72 -3.66 2.55
CA PRO A 214 -12.99 -4.75 3.20
C PRO A 214 -13.05 -6.01 2.34
N ARG A 215 -11.93 -6.72 2.24
CA ARG A 215 -11.80 -7.95 1.46
C ARG A 215 -10.81 -8.91 2.09
N ILE A 216 -11.01 -10.19 1.83
CA ILE A 216 -10.06 -11.25 2.18
C ILE A 216 -9.10 -11.44 1.01
N LEU A 217 -7.81 -11.34 1.29
CA LEU A 217 -6.76 -11.66 0.33
C LEU A 217 -6.49 -13.18 0.33
N ARG A 218 -6.46 -13.79 1.52
CA ARG A 218 -6.22 -15.21 1.71
C ARG A 218 -6.84 -15.69 3.02
N GLY A 219 -7.53 -16.83 2.99
CA GLY A 219 -8.10 -17.47 4.17
C GLY A 219 -8.78 -18.78 3.77
N ASP A 220 -8.74 -19.78 4.65
CA ASP A 220 -9.21 -21.14 4.36
C ASP A 220 -10.60 -21.46 4.96
N ASP A 221 -11.16 -20.55 5.75
CA ASP A 221 -12.41 -20.76 6.48
C ASP A 221 -13.41 -19.63 6.23
N PRO A 222 -14.56 -19.91 5.59
CA PRO A 222 -15.58 -18.90 5.30
C PRO A 222 -16.13 -18.18 6.54
N ALA A 223 -16.25 -18.85 7.69
CA ALA A 223 -16.78 -18.25 8.90
C ALA A 223 -15.77 -17.30 9.54
N LEU A 224 -14.48 -17.65 9.55
CA LEU A 224 -13.42 -16.73 9.98
C LEU A 224 -13.33 -15.52 9.05
N ASN A 225 -13.36 -15.77 7.73
CA ASN A 225 -13.33 -14.74 6.71
C ASN A 225 -14.48 -13.73 6.91
N ALA A 226 -15.72 -14.23 7.08
CA ALA A 226 -16.88 -13.39 7.31
C ALA A 226 -16.75 -12.56 8.60
N ALA A 227 -16.28 -13.17 9.69
CA ALA A 227 -16.10 -12.48 10.97
C ALA A 227 -15.04 -11.36 10.91
N VAL A 228 -13.94 -11.58 10.18
CA VAL A 228 -12.90 -10.55 9.96
C VAL A 228 -13.44 -9.39 9.13
N LEU A 229 -14.17 -9.67 8.05
CA LEU A 229 -14.81 -8.64 7.24
C LEU A 229 -15.80 -7.80 8.07
N GLU A 230 -16.57 -8.46 8.94
CA GLU A 230 -17.54 -7.79 9.80
C GLU A 230 -16.88 -6.91 10.86
N ALA A 231 -15.77 -7.38 11.44
CA ALA A 231 -14.97 -6.57 12.36
C ALA A 231 -14.42 -5.31 11.71
N ILE A 232 -13.94 -5.41 10.46
CA ILE A 232 -13.44 -4.24 9.72
C ILE A 232 -14.55 -3.21 9.48
N ARG A 233 -15.79 -3.65 9.17
CA ARG A 233 -16.94 -2.75 8.98
C ARG A 233 -17.32 -1.99 10.25
N HIS A 234 -17.00 -2.54 11.41
CA HIS A 234 -17.28 -1.97 12.72
C HIS A 234 -16.10 -1.22 13.34
N LEU A 235 -14.99 -1.06 12.62
CA LEU A 235 -13.87 -0.25 13.09
C LEU A 235 -14.33 1.20 13.36
N PRO A 236 -13.85 1.81 14.45
CA PRO A 236 -14.01 3.25 14.66
C PRO A 236 -13.52 4.09 13.48
N ALA A 237 -14.00 5.33 13.39
CA ALA A 237 -13.50 6.28 12.41
C ALA A 237 -12.01 6.58 12.62
N PHE A 238 -11.32 6.83 11.51
CA PHE A 238 -9.92 7.19 11.45
C PHE A 238 -9.75 8.71 11.34
N GLU A 239 -8.64 9.23 11.84
CA GLU A 239 -8.09 10.45 11.28
C GLU A 239 -7.59 10.13 9.86
N PRO A 240 -8.09 10.82 8.82
CA PRO A 240 -7.73 10.48 7.44
C PRO A 240 -6.26 10.73 7.13
N ALA A 241 -5.73 9.95 6.18
CA ALA A 241 -4.39 10.15 5.67
C ALA A 241 -4.28 11.42 4.84
N ARG A 242 -3.04 11.93 4.75
CA ARG A 242 -2.68 13.05 3.88
C ARG A 242 -1.40 12.77 3.15
N GLN A 243 -1.35 13.17 1.89
CA GLN A 243 -0.12 13.24 1.10
C GLN A 243 0.19 14.70 0.79
N GLU A 244 1.34 15.18 1.28
CA GLU A 244 1.80 16.56 1.12
C GLU A 244 0.69 17.59 1.46
N GLY A 245 0.01 17.36 2.59
CA GLY A 245 -1.08 18.19 3.13
C GLY A 245 -2.49 17.88 2.61
N GLN A 246 -2.62 17.21 1.46
CA GLN A 246 -3.91 16.92 0.83
C GLN A 246 -4.49 15.58 1.32
N LEU A 247 -5.79 15.52 1.58
CA LEU A 247 -6.47 14.28 1.97
C LEU A 247 -6.30 13.20 0.89
N THR A 248 -6.01 11.98 1.31
CA THR A 248 -5.86 10.82 0.40
C THR A 248 -6.50 9.58 1.01
N HIS A 249 -6.77 8.59 0.15
CA HIS A 249 -7.09 7.23 0.59
C HIS A 249 -5.82 6.55 1.11
N ASP A 250 -5.97 5.67 2.09
CA ASP A 250 -4.86 4.94 2.71
C ASP A 250 -5.15 3.43 2.74
N PRO A 251 -4.47 2.60 1.92
CA PRO A 251 -4.66 1.16 1.93
C PRO A 251 -4.05 0.54 3.19
N ILE A 252 -4.81 -0.34 3.84
CA ILE A 252 -4.38 -1.10 5.01
C ILE A 252 -4.47 -2.59 4.66
N GLU A 253 -3.35 -3.29 4.84
CA GLU A 253 -3.23 -4.74 4.70
C GLU A 253 -2.76 -5.33 6.04
N GLY A 254 -3.29 -6.49 6.40
CA GLY A 254 -2.86 -7.20 7.60
C GLY A 254 -3.37 -8.64 7.63
N PHE A 255 -3.14 -9.31 8.75
CA PHE A 255 -3.66 -10.66 8.98
C PHE A 255 -4.07 -10.83 10.44
N VAL A 256 -5.13 -11.60 10.71
CA VAL A 256 -5.42 -12.07 12.06
C VAL A 256 -5.10 -13.55 12.19
N LEU A 257 -4.74 -13.96 13.41
CA LEU A 257 -4.50 -15.35 13.76
C LEU A 257 -5.68 -15.90 14.56
N TYR A 258 -6.18 -17.06 14.15
CA TYR A 258 -7.11 -17.86 14.94
C TYR A 258 -6.38 -18.98 15.67
N THR A 259 -6.74 -19.16 16.94
CA THR A 259 -6.32 -20.29 17.77
C THR A 259 -7.51 -20.80 18.57
N SER A 260 -7.48 -22.06 19.02
CA SER A 260 -8.54 -22.63 19.85
C SER A 260 -8.76 -21.91 21.19
N ALA A 261 -7.77 -21.13 21.67
CA ALA A 261 -7.92 -20.27 22.84
C ALA A 261 -8.83 -19.06 22.58
N VAL A 262 -8.86 -18.53 21.35
CA VAL A 262 -9.75 -17.43 20.95
C VAL A 262 -11.22 -17.85 21.09
N ALA A 263 -11.57 -19.08 20.69
CA ALA A 263 -12.91 -19.62 20.84
C ALA A 263 -13.35 -19.77 22.31
N ARG A 264 -12.40 -20.00 23.24
CA ARG A 264 -12.70 -20.20 24.67
C ARG A 264 -13.00 -18.91 25.42
N ARG A 265 -12.45 -17.76 24.98
CA ARG A 265 -12.74 -16.44 25.56
C ARG A 265 -14.17 -15.93 25.29
N ARG A 266 -14.96 -16.71 24.54
CA ARG A 266 -16.35 -16.41 24.17
C ARG A 266 -17.38 -17.05 25.10
N LYS A 267 -16.97 -17.86 26.08
CA LYS A 267 -17.90 -18.36 27.10
C LYS A 267 -18.15 -17.25 28.14
N PRO A 268 -19.42 -16.91 28.43
CA PRO A 268 -19.76 -15.96 29.49
C PRO A 268 -19.25 -16.43 30.85
#